data_AF-A0A7X4BIW6-F1
#
_entry.id   AF-A0A7X4BIW6-F1
#
_cell.length_a   1.000
_cell.length_b   1.000
_cell.length_c   1.000
_cell.angle_alpha   90.00
_cell.angle_beta   90.00
_cell.angle_gamma   90.00
#
_symmetry.space_group_name_H-M   'P 1'
#
loop_
_entity.id
_entity.type
_entity.pdbx_description
1 polymer ?
#
loop_
_entity_poly.entity_id
_entity_poly.type
_entity_poly.pdbx_seq_one_letter_code
_entity_poly.pdbx_strand_id
1 'polypeptide(L)'
;MSGVRFERRGEGDYYKVILHIGSTYVPISDEDVEALKKESMLSGAFLEFFMDRIGYSSYLKDQLKAELGKIGHSSEQLAMLRQSIQEL
;
A
#
# COMPACT_ATOMS: atom_id res chain seq x y z
N MET A 1 3.26 -5.13 -15.32
CA MET A 1 2.01 -5.01 -14.54
C MET A 1 2.07 -3.66 -13.84
N SER A 2 1.22 -2.71 -14.23
CA SER A 2 1.16 -1.35 -13.67
C SER A 2 0.18 -1.29 -12.52
N GLY A 3 0.49 -0.54 -11.45
CA GLY A 3 -0.39 -0.38 -10.29
C GLY A 3 0.27 -0.68 -8.94
N VAL A 4 -0.54 -0.50 -7.90
CA VAL A 4 -0.15 -0.67 -6.49
C VAL A 4 -0.80 -1.93 -5.93
N ARG A 5 -0.02 -2.86 -5.38
CA ARG A 5 -0.54 -4.11 -4.79
C ARG A 5 0.31 -4.61 -3.63
N PHE A 6 -0.30 -5.32 -2.69
CA PHE A 6 0.40 -6.04 -1.63
C PHE A 6 0.69 -7.48 -2.04
N GLU A 7 1.81 -8.02 -1.56
CA GLU A 7 2.18 -9.42 -1.66
C GLU A 7 2.57 -9.92 -0.27
N ARG A 8 1.94 -11.01 0.19
CA ARG A 8 2.33 -11.72 1.40
C ARG A 8 3.49 -12.68 1.10
N ARG A 9 4.51 -12.63 1.94
CA ARG A 9 5.68 -13.51 1.89
C ARG A 9 5.57 -14.64 2.92
N GLY A 10 6.39 -15.67 2.74
CA GLY A 10 6.37 -16.87 3.59
C GLY A 10 6.93 -16.64 5.00
N GLU A 11 6.71 -17.60 5.90
CA GLU A 11 7.08 -17.53 7.33
C GLU A 11 8.58 -17.36 7.62
N GLY A 12 9.45 -17.56 6.62
CA GLY A 12 10.90 -17.41 6.75
C GLY A 12 11.43 -15.99 6.49
N ASP A 13 10.58 -15.05 6.07
CA ASP A 13 10.99 -13.70 5.69
C ASP A 13 10.84 -12.69 6.84
N TYR A 14 11.87 -11.85 7.05
CA TYR A 14 11.83 -10.80 8.08
C TYR A 14 10.72 -9.76 7.80
N TYR A 15 10.50 -9.44 6.53
CA TYR A 15 9.35 -8.64 6.08
C TYR A 15 8.33 -9.56 5.43
N LYS A 16 7.17 -9.71 6.07
CA LYS A 16 6.10 -10.61 5.63
C LYS A 16 5.25 -10.02 4.52
N VAL A 17 5.38 -8.72 4.24
CA VAL A 17 4.61 -8.03 3.20
C VAL A 17 5.54 -7.18 2.34
N ILE A 18 5.37 -7.29 1.03
CA ILE A 18 5.95 -6.37 0.04
C ILE A 18 4.83 -5.61 -0.65
N LEU A 19 4.99 -4.30 -0.75
CA LEU A 19 4.20 -3.46 -1.63
C LEU A 19 4.90 -3.29 -2.97
N HIS A 20 4.18 -3.60 -4.04
CA HIS A 20 4.60 -3.38 -5.41
C HIS A 20 4.04 -2.04 -5.86
N ILE A 21 4.90 -1.16 -6.36
CA ILE A 21 4.56 0.14 -6.91
C ILE A 21 5.14 0.20 -8.31
N GLY A 22 4.39 -0.27 -9.31
CA GLY A 22 4.90 -0.43 -10.67
C GLY A 22 6.09 -1.40 -10.74
N SER A 23 7.31 -0.86 -10.82
CA SER A 23 8.57 -1.65 -10.84
C SER A 23 9.37 -1.60 -9.54
N THR A 24 8.88 -0.85 -8.55
CA THR A 24 9.50 -0.72 -7.23
C THR A 24 8.87 -1.69 -6.24
N TYR A 25 9.69 -2.26 -5.37
CA TYR A 25 9.28 -3.16 -4.29
C TYR A 25 9.65 -2.54 -2.95
N VAL A 26 8.66 -2.38 -2.08
CA VAL A 26 8.83 -1.76 -0.76
C VAL A 26 8.49 -2.79 0.32
N PRO A 27 9.44 -3.22 1.15
CA PRO A 27 9.13 -4.05 2.31
C PRO A 27 8.31 -3.23 3.32
N ILE A 28 7.25 -3.83 3.85
CA ILE A 28 6.40 -3.22 4.87
C ILE A 28 6.56 -4.00 6.17
N SER A 29 6.76 -3.26 7.27
CA SER A 29 6.88 -3.85 8.60
C SER A 29 5.53 -4.43 9.08
N ASP A 30 5.58 -5.44 9.96
CA ASP A 30 4.36 -6.00 10.56
C ASP A 30 3.55 -4.91 11.30
N GLU A 31 4.21 -3.94 11.93
CA GLU A 31 3.56 -2.80 12.60
C GLU A 31 2.79 -1.92 11.61
N ASP A 32 3.39 -1.59 10.47
CA ASP A 32 2.75 -0.77 9.44
C ASP A 32 1.60 -1.52 8.77
N VAL A 33 1.72 -2.84 8.58
CA VAL A 33 0.61 -3.68 8.08
C VAL A 33 -0.60 -3.59 9.02
N GLU A 34 -0.40 -3.79 10.32
CA GLU A 34 -1.47 -3.71 11.31
C GLU A 34 -2.08 -2.30 11.40
N ALA A 35 -1.25 -1.26 11.29
CA ALA A 35 -1.72 0.11 11.26
C ALA A 35 -2.57 0.41 10.02
N LEU A 36 -2.14 -0.07 8.84
CA LEU A 36 -2.89 0.05 7.59
C LEU A 36 -4.21 -0.73 7.63
N LYS A 37 -4.23 -1.94 8.21
CA LYS A 37 -5.45 -2.71 8.44
C LYS A 37 -6.44 -1.92 9.27
N LYS A 38 -6.00 -1.40 10.42
CA LYS A 38 -6.87 -0.59 11.30
C LYS A 38 -7.45 0.62 10.57
N GLU A 39 -6.61 1.35 9.84
CA GLU A 39 -7.05 2.55 9.11
C GLU A 39 -7.96 2.22 7.93
N SER A 40 -7.75 1.09 7.24
CA SER A 40 -8.58 0.69 6.09
C SER A 40 -10.03 0.40 6.46
N MET A 41 -10.31 0.10 7.74
CA MET A 41 -11.66 -0.06 8.29
C MET A 41 -12.35 1.30 8.56
N LEU A 42 -11.61 2.41 8.59
CA LEU A 42 -12.13 3.74 8.86
C LEU A 42 -12.64 4.41 7.57
N SER A 43 -13.69 5.23 7.71
CA SER A 43 -14.39 5.84 6.58
C SER A 43 -13.68 7.06 5.97
N GLY A 44 -12.56 7.53 6.52
CA GLY A 44 -11.84 8.72 6.04
C GLY A 44 -10.32 8.54 5.98
N ALA A 45 -9.68 9.13 4.97
CA ALA A 45 -8.24 9.35 4.87
C ALA A 45 -7.27 8.15 4.73
N PHE A 46 -7.73 6.90 4.52
CA PHE A 46 -6.82 5.76 4.25
C PHE A 46 -5.70 6.05 3.25
N LEU A 47 -5.98 6.76 2.15
CA LEU A 47 -4.95 7.09 1.16
C LEU A 47 -3.87 8.01 1.74
N GLU A 48 -4.27 9.03 2.50
CA GLU A 48 -3.33 9.97 3.13
C GLU A 48 -2.45 9.24 4.15
N PHE A 49 -3.07 8.43 5.01
CA PHE A 49 -2.37 7.60 5.97
C PHE A 49 -1.41 6.60 5.31
N PHE A 50 -1.84 5.95 4.23
CA PHE A 50 -1.02 5.04 3.44
C PHE A 50 0.19 5.75 2.82
N MET A 51 -0.03 6.95 2.26
CA MET A 51 1.03 7.77 1.68
C MET A 51 2.05 8.25 2.72
N ASP A 52 1.61 8.50 3.95
CA ASP A 52 2.50 8.95 5.03
C ASP A 52 3.29 7.80 5.66
N ARG A 53 2.68 6.62 5.83
CA ARG A 53 3.36 5.43 6.35
C ARG A 53 4.36 4.85 5.35
N ILE A 54 3.94 4.69 4.09
CA ILE A 54 4.75 3.99 3.07
C ILE A 54 5.64 4.95 2.28
N GLY A 55 5.16 6.17 2.05
CA GLY A 55 5.92 7.21 1.37
C GLY A 55 6.92 7.90 2.29
N TYR A 56 7.72 7.17 3.07
CA TYR A 56 8.72 7.76 3.96
C TYR A 56 9.79 8.59 3.24
N SER A 57 9.92 8.43 1.91
CA SER A 57 10.75 9.27 1.05
C SER A 57 9.92 10.01 0.01
N SER A 58 10.42 11.18 -0.41
CA SER A 58 9.84 11.95 -1.52
C SER A 58 9.72 11.12 -2.79
N TYR A 59 10.75 10.32 -3.10
CA TYR A 59 10.75 9.39 -4.23
C TYR A 59 9.57 8.41 -4.19
N LEU A 60 9.33 7.77 -3.04
CA LEU A 60 8.21 6.82 -2.89
C LEU A 60 6.87 7.54 -2.96
N LYS A 61 6.73 8.73 -2.36
CA LYS A 61 5.50 9.53 -2.50
C LYS A 61 5.23 9.88 -3.96
N ASP A 62 6.24 10.26 -4.72
CA ASP A 62 6.09 10.62 -6.13
C ASP A 62 5.76 9.40 -6.99
N GLN A 63 6.38 8.24 -6.72
CA GLN A 63 6.04 6.99 -7.39
C GLN A 63 4.62 6.52 -7.08
N LEU A 64 4.21 6.56 -5.82
CA LEU A 64 2.84 6.22 -5.42
C LEU A 64 1.83 7.15 -6.10
N LYS A 65 2.07 8.46 -6.09
CA LYS A 65 1.21 9.43 -6.79
C LYS A 65 1.17 9.17 -8.29
N ALA A 66 2.30 8.84 -8.90
CA ALA A 66 2.36 8.54 -10.33
C ALA A 66 1.58 7.26 -10.67
N GLU A 67 1.75 6.17 -9.91
CA GLU A 67 1.04 4.91 -10.16
C GLU A 67 -0.45 5.00 -9.83
N LEU A 68 -0.83 5.67 -8.75
CA LEU A 68 -2.23 5.91 -8.40
C LEU A 68 -2.90 6.93 -9.35
N GLY A 69 -2.14 7.92 -9.82
CA GLY A 69 -2.60 8.96 -10.75
C GLY A 69 -2.78 8.46 -12.18
N LYS A 70 -1.94 7.53 -12.65
CA LYS A 70 -2.09 6.83 -13.94
C LYS A 70 -3.42 6.11 -14.06
N ILE A 71 -3.99 5.71 -12.93
CA ILE A 71 -5.21 4.90 -12.88
C ILE A 71 -6.44 5.75 -12.49
N GLY A 72 -6.25 7.08 -12.41
CA GLY A 72 -7.34 8.04 -12.40
C GLY A 72 -8.26 7.91 -11.19
N HIS A 73 -7.73 7.96 -9.96
CA HIS A 73 -8.50 8.09 -8.69
C HIS A 73 -9.79 7.25 -8.62
N SER A 74 -9.85 6.09 -9.28
CA SER A 74 -11.04 5.25 -9.25
C SER A 74 -11.20 4.78 -7.80
N SER A 75 -12.30 5.14 -7.17
CA SER A 75 -12.71 4.67 -5.84
C SER A 75 -12.57 3.15 -5.69
N GLU A 76 -12.68 2.42 -6.80
CA GLU A 76 -12.45 0.97 -6.92
C GLU A 76 -11.03 0.55 -6.53
N GLN A 77 -9.98 1.26 -6.91
CA GLN A 77 -8.61 0.87 -6.54
C GLN A 77 -8.29 1.13 -5.07
N LEU A 78 -8.83 2.21 -4.52
CA LEU A 78 -8.74 2.45 -3.08
C LEU A 78 -9.50 1.37 -2.31
N ALA A 79 -10.66 0.94 -2.81
CA ALA A 79 -11.39 -0.19 -2.25
C ALA A 79 -10.60 -1.50 -2.37
N MET A 80 -9.97 -1.77 -3.53
CA MET A 80 -9.12 -2.95 -3.72
C MET A 80 -7.89 -2.94 -2.80
N LEU A 81 -7.23 -1.80 -2.61
CA LEU A 81 -6.10 -1.68 -1.69
C LEU A 81 -6.53 -1.92 -0.24
N ARG A 82 -7.67 -1.36 0.17
CA ARG A 82 -8.26 -1.59 1.50
C ARG A 82 -8.63 -3.06 1.70
N GLN A 83 -9.24 -3.69 0.70
CA GLN A 83 -9.58 -5.11 0.76
C GLN A 83 -8.31 -5.98 0.80
N SER A 84 -7.33 -5.68 -0.06
CA SER A 84 -6.08 -6.46 -0.13
C SER A 84 -5.33 -6.44 1.19
N ILE A 85 -5.24 -5.29 1.86
CA ILE A 85 -4.56 -5.19 3.16
C ILE A 85 -5.34 -5.89 4.28
N GLN A 86 -6.67 -5.98 4.18
CA GLN A 86 -7.50 -6.77 5.10
C GLN A 86 -7.32 -8.27 4.94
N GLU A 87 -7.05 -8.73 3.71
CA GLU A 87 -6.85 -10.15 3.38
C GLU A 87 -5.43 -10.66 3.68
N LEU A 88 -4.48 -9.77 3.99
CA LEU A 88 -3.12 -10.13 4.40
C LEU A 88 -3.06 -10.75 5.79
#